data_AF-A0A9E4BUL1-F1
#
_entry.id   AF-A0A9E4BUL1-F1
#
_cell.length_a   1.000
_cell.length_b   1.000
_cell.length_c   1.000
_cell.angle_alpha   90.00
_cell.angle_beta   90.00
_cell.angle_gamma   90.00
#
_symmetry.space_group_name_H-M   'P 1'
#
loop_
_entity.id
_entity.type
_entity.pdbx_description
1 polymer ?
#
loop_
_entity_poly.entity_id
_entity_poly.type
_entity_poly.pdbx_seq_one_letter_code
_entity_poly.pdbx_strand_id
1 'polypeptide(L)' 'MTERKTKWKPDPETMDSLLSLIKSKPEEVRWTDIGWETDLWAARRRAAAVNRPMFIWAMNGNPLGCV' A
#
# COMPACT_ATOMS: atom_id res chain seq x y z
N MET A 1 -22.66 -8.07 35.85
CA MET A 1 -21.21 -8.29 35.74
C MET A 1 -20.69 -7.40 34.61
N THR A 2 -20.18 -6.22 34.95
CA THR A 2 -19.61 -5.31 33.97
C THR A 2 -18.10 -5.45 34.09
N GLU A 3 -17.50 -6.29 33.25
CA GLU A 3 -16.04 -6.38 33.17
C GLU A 3 -15.51 -5.02 32.74
N ARG A 4 -14.77 -4.37 33.64
CA ARG A 4 -14.03 -3.16 33.30
C ARG A 4 -12.99 -3.54 32.26
N LYS A 5 -13.15 -3.04 31.03
CA LYS A 5 -12.10 -3.09 30.00
C LYS A 5 -10.80 -2.61 30.63
N THR A 6 -9.83 -3.51 30.76
CA THR A 6 -8.50 -3.23 31.27
C THR A 6 -7.92 -2.08 30.47
N LYS A 7 -7.42 -1.03 31.15
CA LYS A 7 -6.77 0.11 30.50
C LYS A 7 -5.47 -0.37 29.85
N TRP A 8 -5.52 -0.68 28.56
CA TRP A 8 -4.36 -1.13 27.79
C TRP A 8 -3.25 -0.07 27.86
N LYS A 9 -2.04 -0.52 28.19
CA LYS A 9 -0.80 0.25 28.18
C LYS A 9 0.26 -0.61 27.47
N PRO A 10 0.51 -0.38 26.18
CA PRO A 10 1.58 -1.09 25.49
C PRO A 10 2.93 -0.60 26.02
N ASP A 11 3.78 -1.53 26.43
CA ASP A 11 5.22 -1.31 26.47
C ASP A 11 5.81 -1.42 25.04
N PRO A 12 7.08 -1.03 24.83
CA PRO A 12 7.69 -1.05 23.50
C PRO A 12 7.69 -2.42 22.82
N GLU A 13 7.90 -3.51 23.56
CA GLU A 13 7.95 -4.88 23.00
C GLU A 13 6.55 -5.34 22.54
N THR A 14 5.53 -5.04 23.35
CA THR A 14 4.12 -5.27 22.99
C THR A 14 3.71 -4.42 21.78
N MET A 15 4.22 -3.18 21.68
CA MET A 15 3.95 -2.31 20.53
C MET A 15 4.56 -2.84 19.24
N ASP A 16 5.82 -3.28 19.25
CA ASP A 16 6.50 -3.82 18.07
C ASP A 16 5.80 -5.10 17.57
N SER A 17 5.42 -5.97 18.50
CA SER A 17 4.62 -7.17 18.20
C SER A 17 3.29 -6.82 17.53
N LEU A 18 2.60 -5.80 18.05
CA LEU A 18 1.34 -5.31 17.46
C LEU A 18 1.56 -4.72 16.07
N LEU A 19 2.59 -3.88 15.89
CA LEU A 19 2.91 -3.28 14.61
C LEU A 19 3.27 -4.33 13.56
N SER A 20 3.95 -5.42 13.96
CA SER A 20 4.26 -6.54 13.06
C SER A 20 3.01 -7.29 12.58
N LEU A 21 1.91 -7.24 13.33
CA LEU A 21 0.63 -7.84 12.92
C LEU A 21 -0.19 -6.91 12.01
N ILE A 22 -0.03 -5.59 12.17
CA ILE A 22 -0.79 -4.58 11.44
C ILE A 22 -0.15 -4.22 10.10
N LYS A 23 1.18 -4.07 10.08
CA LYS A 23 1.92 -3.68 8.87
C LYS A 23 1.81 -4.78 7.83
N SER A 24 1.58 -4.37 6.58
CA SER A 24 1.63 -5.29 5.46
C SER A 24 3.00 -5.97 5.39
N LYS A 25 2.99 -7.27 5.10
CA LYS A 25 4.20 -8.04 4.85
C LYS A 25 4.75 -7.72 3.46
N PRO A 26 6.06 -7.86 3.22
CA PRO A 26 6.65 -7.59 1.93
C PRO A 26 5.97 -8.33 0.76
N GLU A 27 5.57 -9.58 0.97
CA GLU A 27 4.88 -10.40 -0.04
C GLU A 27 3.49 -9.86 -0.45
N GLU A 28 2.84 -9.10 0.43
CA GLU A 28 1.51 -8.49 0.22
C GLU A 28 1.60 -7.19 -0.60
N VAL A 29 2.77 -6.55 -0.62
CA VAL A 29 3.01 -5.27 -1.30
C VAL A 29 4.00 -5.37 -2.46
N ARG A 30 4.30 -6.56 -2.98
CA ARG A 30 5.25 -6.76 -4.12
C ARG A 30 4.98 -5.90 -5.36
N TRP A 31 3.77 -5.39 -5.53
CA TRP A 31 3.44 -4.45 -6.58
C TRP A 31 4.22 -3.12 -6.46
N THR A 32 4.72 -2.76 -5.27
CA THR A 32 5.55 -1.56 -5.05
C THR A 32 6.96 -1.69 -5.62
N ASP A 33 7.45 -2.93 -5.80
CA ASP A 33 8.79 -3.19 -6.34
C ASP A 33 8.85 -3.09 -7.87
N ILE A 34 7.68 -3.01 -8.51
CA ILE A 34 7.59 -2.82 -9.97
C ILE A 34 8.02 -1.39 -10.28
N GLY A 35 8.98 -1.23 -11.19
CA GLY A 35 9.40 0.07 -11.72
C GLY A 35 8.33 0.70 -12.60
N TRP A 36 7.24 1.16 -11.99
CA TRP A 36 6.11 1.78 -12.67
C TRP A 36 6.55 3.02 -13.45
N GLU A 37 5.97 3.19 -14.63
CA GLU A 37 6.05 4.46 -15.34
C GLU A 37 5.02 5.43 -14.76
N THR A 38 5.49 6.58 -14.29
CA THR A 38 4.64 7.59 -13.68
C THR A 38 4.20 8.66 -14.68
N ASP A 39 4.85 8.79 -15.84
CA ASP A 39 4.38 9.63 -16.95
C ASP A 39 3.45 8.82 -17.89
N LEU A 40 2.15 9.11 -17.78
CA LEU A 40 1.11 8.49 -18.60
C LEU A 40 1.35 8.66 -20.12
N TRP A 41 1.87 9.81 -20.56
CA TRP A 41 2.14 10.05 -21.98
C TRP A 41 3.34 9.26 -22.47
N ALA A 42 4.40 9.15 -21.66
CA ALA A 42 5.53 8.28 -21.96
C ALA A 42 5.10 6.81 -22.05
N ALA A 43 4.31 6.33 -21.07
CA ALA A 43 3.75 4.99 -21.08
C ALA A 43 2.92 4.72 -22.35
N ARG A 44 2.02 5.65 -22.70
CA ARG A 44 1.17 5.56 -23.91
C ARG A 44 2.01 5.45 -25.19
N ARG A 45 3.04 6.28 -25.35
CA ARG A 45 3.92 6.22 -26.52
C ARG A 45 4.64 4.88 -26.62
N ARG A 46 5.17 4.35 -25.51
CA ARG A 46 5.85 3.04 -25.50
C ARG A 46 4.90 1.90 -25.84
N ALA A 47 3.69 1.90 -25.28
CA ALA A 47 2.69 0.88 -25.54
C ALA A 47 2.26 0.85 -27.03
N ALA A 48 2.07 2.02 -27.63
CA ALA A 48 1.78 2.15 -29.06
C ALA A 48 2.94 1.65 -29.93
N ALA A 49 4.19 1.96 -29.57
CA ALA A 49 5.38 1.54 -30.33
C ALA A 49 5.54 0.02 -30.40
N VAL A 50 5.12 -0.71 -29.36
CA VAL A 50 5.18 -2.19 -29.32
C VAL A 50 3.84 -2.85 -29.64
N ASN A 51 2.81 -2.07 -30.00
CA ASN A 51 1.43 -2.51 -30.24
C ASN A 51 0.86 -3.41 -29.13
N ARG A 52 1.01 -3.00 -27.87
CA ARG A 52 0.47 -3.73 -26.69
C ARG A 52 -0.41 -2.83 -25.84
N PRO A 53 -1.42 -3.40 -25.16
CA PRO A 53 -2.24 -2.64 -24.20
C PRO A 53 -1.40 -2.20 -22.98
N MET A 54 -1.86 -1.14 -22.32
CA MET A 54 -1.31 -0.67 -21.05
C MET A 54 -2.09 -1.26 -19.88
N PHE A 55 -1.37 -1.69 -18.84
CA PHE A 55 -1.93 -1.90 -17.52
C PHE A 55 -1.72 -0.63 -16.69
N ILE A 56 -2.81 -0.04 -16.22
CA ILE A 56 -2.77 1.17 -15.38
C ILE A 56 -3.13 0.76 -13.96
N TRP A 57 -2.15 0.84 -13.07
CA TRP A 57 -2.36 0.76 -11.63
C TRP A 57 -2.46 2.18 -11.08
N ALA A 58 -3.69 2.66 -10.93
CA ALA A 58 -3.95 3.98 -10.39
C ALA A 58 -4.99 3.87 -9.29
N MET A 59 -4.72 4.53 -8.16
CA MET A 59 -5.70 4.66 -7.10
C MET A 59 -6.62 5.83 -7.44
N ASN A 60 -7.93 5.58 -7.52
CA ASN A 60 -8.94 6.62 -7.61
C ASN A 60 -9.60 6.78 -6.24
N GLY A 61 -9.25 7.83 -5.49
CA GLY A 61 -9.71 8.01 -4.11
C GLY A 61 -9.60 9.45 -3.61
N ASN A 62 -10.26 9.72 -2.47
CA ASN A 62 -10.22 11.01 -1.78
C ASN A 62 -8.75 11.41 -1.49
N PRO A 63 -8.32 12.65 -1.79
CA PRO A 63 -6.93 13.10 -1.61
C PRO A 63 -6.37 12.92 -0.19
N LEU A 64 -7.22 12.76 0.84
CA LEU A 64 -6.78 12.46 2.20
C LEU A 64 -6.28 11.01 2.43
N GLY A 65 -6.42 10.13 1.43
CA GLY A 65 -5.90 8.75 1.46
C GLY A 65 -4.68 8.51 0.56
N CYS A 66 -4.18 9.54 -0.11
CA CYS A 66 -2.99 9.51 -0.97
C CYS A 66 -1.97 10.53 -0.49
N VAL A 67 -1.42 10.34 0.71
CA VAL A 67 -0.23 11.07 1.19
C VAL A 67 0.87 10.08 1.57
#